data_AF-A0A7X1AP95-F1
#
_entry.id   AF-A0A7X1AP95-F1
#
_cell.length_a   1.000
_cell.length_b   1.000
_cell.length_c   1.000
_cell.angle_alpha   90.00
_cell.angle_beta   90.00
_cell.angle_gamma   90.00
#
_symmetry.space_group_name_H-M   'P 1'
#
loop_
_entity.id
_entity.type
_entity.pdbx_description
1 polymer ?
#
loop_
_entity_poly.entity_id
_entity_poly.type
_entity_poly.pdbx_seq_one_letter_code
_entity_poly.pdbx_strand_id
1 'polypeptide(L)'
;MSKVLLSEQLGAMARVDELRQHQNEVDEYLSLPQRRAEVAARIREYYQNNGVQFTDAQIDQGVREFFAGRLVFEAPPLGPLTRLWSKVLLNRSKGIRLLQYLAIAALAVQCTRVVLQDSQHKQATQSVSEAVKP
;
A
#
# COMPACT_ATOMS: atom_id res chain seq x y z
N MET A 1 -58.16 1.98 -0.61
CA MET A 1 -56.82 1.39 -0.82
C MET A 1 -56.16 2.13 -1.97
N SER A 2 -55.16 2.95 -1.68
CA SER A 2 -54.42 3.71 -2.68
C SER A 2 -53.64 2.76 -3.59
N LYS A 3 -53.92 2.81 -4.90
CA LYS A 3 -53.10 2.12 -5.91
C LYS A 3 -51.70 2.75 -5.87
N VAL A 4 -50.75 2.04 -5.27
CA VAL A 4 -49.33 2.39 -5.37
C VAL A 4 -48.98 2.48 -6.85
N LEU A 5 -48.31 3.56 -7.25
CA LEU A 5 -47.93 3.73 -8.65
C LEU A 5 -46.87 2.67 -8.99
N LEU A 6 -47.04 2.00 -10.13
CA LEU A 6 -46.11 0.93 -10.55
C LEU A 6 -44.66 1.43 -10.63
N SER A 7 -44.45 2.70 -11.01
CA SER A 7 -43.14 3.34 -11.02
C SER A 7 -42.51 3.45 -9.62
N GLU A 8 -43.31 3.74 -8.59
CA GLU A 8 -42.85 3.79 -7.19
C GLU A 8 -42.48 2.40 -6.70
N GLN A 9 -43.30 1.40 -7.03
CA GLN A 9 -43.03 0.00 -6.68
C GLN A 9 -41.74 -0.52 -7.35
N LEU A 10 -41.58 -0.28 -8.65
CA LEU A 10 -40.39 -0.70 -9.39
C LEU A 10 -39.12 0.04 -8.90
N GLY A 11 -39.23 1.35 -8.61
CA GLY A 11 -38.13 2.13 -8.05
C GLY A 11 -37.72 1.62 -6.66
N ALA A 12 -38.69 1.31 -5.79
CA ALA A 12 -38.42 0.73 -4.49
C ALA A 12 -37.78 -0.66 -4.59
N MET A 13 -38.26 -1.51 -5.50
CA MET A 13 -37.71 -2.84 -5.74
C MET A 13 -36.26 -2.78 -6.23
N ALA A 14 -35.94 -1.88 -7.16
CA ALA A 14 -34.57 -1.69 -7.64
C ALA A 14 -33.61 -1.32 -6.48
N ARG A 15 -34.06 -0.47 -5.56
CA ARG A 15 -33.26 -0.09 -4.39
C ARG A 15 -33.08 -1.24 -3.39
N VAL A 16 -34.12 -2.05 -3.19
CA VAL A 16 -34.03 -3.27 -2.36
C VAL A 16 -33.08 -4.29 -2.99
N ASP A 17 -33.11 -4.47 -4.31
CA ASP A 17 -32.21 -5.38 -5.02
C ASP A 17 -30.75 -4.95 -4.90
N GLU A 18 -30.46 -3.65 -5.01
CA GLU A 18 -29.12 -3.10 -4.81
C GLU A 18 -28.63 -3.32 -3.37
N LEU A 19 -29.49 -3.07 -2.37
CA LEU A 19 -29.17 -3.34 -0.97
C LEU A 19 -28.91 -4.83 -0.74
N ARG A 20 -29.71 -5.71 -1.33
CA ARG A 20 -29.54 -7.17 -1.24
C ARG A 20 -28.21 -7.62 -1.86
N GLN A 21 -27.81 -7.03 -2.98
CA GLN A 21 -26.51 -7.31 -3.60
C GLN A 21 -25.36 -6.88 -2.69
N HIS A 22 -25.40 -5.66 -2.16
CA HIS A 22 -24.37 -5.19 -1.23
C HIS A 22 -24.30 -6.02 0.06
N GLN A 23 -25.43 -6.44 0.61
CA GLN A 23 -25.46 -7.30 1.80
C GLN A 23 -24.81 -8.65 1.51
N ASN A 24 -25.11 -9.27 0.36
CA ASN A 24 -24.49 -10.52 -0.05
C ASN A 24 -22.97 -10.39 -0.24
N GLU A 25 -22.49 -9.28 -0.81
CA GLU A 25 -21.07 -9.00 -0.93
C GLU A 25 -20.42 -8.88 0.46
N VAL A 26 -21.03 -8.10 1.36
CA VAL A 26 -20.53 -7.94 2.73
C VAL A 26 -20.51 -9.29 3.45
N ASP A 27 -21.58 -10.07 3.39
CA ASP A 27 -21.69 -11.37 4.06
C ASP A 27 -20.71 -12.40 3.50
N GLU A 28 -20.43 -12.35 2.19
CA GLU A 28 -19.37 -13.14 1.55
C GLU A 28 -17.99 -12.90 2.18
N TYR A 29 -17.69 -11.66 2.56
CA TYR A 29 -16.40 -11.29 3.16
C TYR A 29 -16.40 -11.33 4.70
N LEU A 30 -17.54 -11.10 5.36
CA LEU A 30 -17.63 -10.93 6.81
C LEU A 30 -17.97 -12.24 7.56
N SER A 31 -18.67 -13.19 6.93
CA SER A 31 -19.21 -14.40 7.59
C SER A 31 -18.53 -15.72 7.16
N LEU A 32 -17.19 -15.72 7.15
CA LEU A 32 -16.37 -16.86 6.73
C LEU A 32 -16.76 -18.23 7.33
N PRO A 33 -17.10 -18.38 8.63
CA PRO A 33 -17.46 -19.69 9.19
C PRO A 33 -18.78 -20.25 8.63
N GLN A 34 -19.79 -19.40 8.44
CA GLN A 34 -21.11 -19.81 7.93
C GLN A 34 -21.01 -20.22 6.46
N ARG A 35 -20.28 -19.43 5.65
CA ARG A 35 -20.05 -19.74 4.24
C ARG A 35 -19.26 -21.04 4.05
N ARG A 36 -18.27 -21.31 4.91
CA ARG A 36 -17.53 -22.59 4.91
C ARG A 36 -18.45 -23.77 5.16
N ALA A 37 -19.35 -23.67 6.14
CA ALA A 37 -20.30 -24.73 6.45
C ALA A 37 -21.27 -24.99 5.28
N GLU A 38 -21.77 -23.93 4.64
CA GLU A 38 -22.65 -24.03 3.48
C GLU A 38 -21.95 -24.67 2.27
N VAL A 39 -20.73 -24.24 1.97
CA VAL A 39 -19.92 -24.82 0.87
C VAL A 39 -19.60 -26.28 1.14
N ALA A 40 -19.21 -26.63 2.38
CA ALA A 40 -18.98 -28.01 2.77
C ALA A 40 -20.25 -28.87 2.62
N ALA A 41 -21.42 -28.36 3.01
CA ALA A 41 -22.70 -29.05 2.82
C ALA A 41 -23.02 -29.32 1.35
N ARG A 42 -22.85 -28.33 0.47
CA ARG A 42 -23.06 -28.51 -0.99
C ARG A 42 -22.09 -29.52 -1.60
N ILE A 43 -20.83 -29.52 -1.17
CA ILE A 43 -19.81 -30.48 -1.65
C ILE A 43 -20.16 -31.91 -1.20
N ARG A 44 -20.62 -32.09 0.05
CA ARG A 44 -21.10 -33.38 0.54
C ARG A 44 -22.24 -33.91 -0.31
N GLU A 45 -23.27 -33.09 -0.53
CA GLU A 45 -24.43 -33.45 -1.35
C GLU A 45 -24.00 -33.83 -2.77
N TYR A 46 -23.10 -33.05 -3.37
CA TYR A 46 -22.57 -33.34 -4.69
C TYR A 46 -21.86 -34.70 -4.75
N TYR A 47 -20.94 -34.99 -3.82
CA TYR A 47 -20.22 -36.27 -3.85
C TYR A 47 -21.11 -37.47 -3.51
N GLN A 48 -22.10 -37.30 -2.63
CA GLN A 48 -23.11 -38.33 -2.36
C GLN A 48 -23.92 -38.66 -3.62
N ASN A 49 -24.38 -37.64 -4.34
CA ASN A 49 -25.15 -37.81 -5.57
C ASN A 49 -24.34 -38.46 -6.71
N ASN A 50 -23.01 -38.30 -6.69
CA ASN A 50 -22.10 -38.87 -7.69
C ASN A 50 -21.45 -40.19 -7.26
N GLY A 51 -21.82 -40.76 -6.10
CA GLY A 51 -21.29 -42.02 -5.61
C GLY A 51 -19.79 -42.01 -5.28
N VAL A 52 -19.22 -40.83 -5.01
CA VAL A 52 -17.81 -40.66 -4.66
C VAL A 52 -17.65 -40.93 -3.16
N GLN A 53 -16.70 -41.80 -2.79
CA GLN A 53 -16.37 -42.01 -1.38
C GLN A 53 -15.50 -40.87 -0.85
N PHE A 54 -15.91 -40.28 0.26
CA PHE A 54 -15.17 -39.22 0.95
C PHE A 54 -15.35 -39.35 2.46
N THR A 55 -14.39 -38.82 3.22
CA THR A 55 -14.53 -38.64 4.67
C THR A 55 -14.90 -37.19 4.98
N ASP A 56 -15.74 -36.96 5.97
CA ASP A 56 -16.18 -35.62 6.37
C ASP A 56 -15.00 -34.69 6.69
N ALA A 57 -13.99 -35.23 7.38
CA ALA A 57 -12.74 -34.54 7.69
C ALA A 57 -11.95 -34.07 6.45
N GLN A 58 -12.02 -34.82 5.33
CA GLN A 58 -11.34 -34.44 4.09
C GLN A 58 -12.03 -33.24 3.41
N ILE A 59 -13.36 -33.20 3.44
CA ILE A 59 -14.13 -32.06 2.92
C ILE A 59 -13.85 -30.82 3.76
N ASP A 60 -13.96 -30.94 5.09
CA ASP A 60 -13.74 -29.80 5.98
C ASP A 60 -12.31 -29.26 5.87
N GLN A 61 -11.31 -30.13 5.75
CA GLN A 61 -9.92 -29.72 5.53
C GLN A 61 -9.77 -28.99 4.18
N GLY A 62 -10.29 -29.56 3.08
CA GLY A 62 -10.18 -28.95 1.76
C GLY A 62 -10.86 -27.59 1.66
N VAL A 63 -12.07 -27.46 2.24
CA VAL A 63 -12.78 -26.19 2.32
C VAL A 63 -11.99 -25.18 3.16
N ARG A 64 -11.43 -25.60 4.30
CA ARG A 64 -10.61 -24.72 5.14
C ARG A 64 -9.38 -24.20 4.41
N GLU A 65 -8.65 -25.05 3.69
CA GLU A 65 -7.46 -24.67 2.92
C GLU A 65 -7.80 -23.74 1.75
N PHE A 66 -8.89 -24.00 1.03
CA PHE A 66 -9.37 -23.14 -0.05
C PHE A 66 -9.68 -21.72 0.43
N PHE A 67 -10.41 -21.58 1.54
CA PHE A 67 -10.72 -20.28 2.11
C PHE A 67 -9.51 -19.61 2.78
N ALA A 68 -8.53 -20.38 3.25
CA ALA A 68 -7.27 -19.82 3.77
C ALA A 68 -6.47 -19.16 2.64
N GLY A 69 -6.38 -19.79 1.47
CA GLY A 69 -5.66 -19.23 0.31
C GLY A 69 -6.25 -17.92 -0.22
N ARG A 70 -7.59 -17.75 -0.18
CA ARG A 70 -8.25 -16.52 -0.64
C ARG A 70 -7.95 -15.26 0.17
N LEU A 71 -7.54 -15.42 1.43
CA LEU A 71 -7.29 -14.28 2.34
C LEU A 71 -5.80 -13.97 2.49
N VAL A 72 -4.94 -14.75 1.85
CA VAL A 72 -3.50 -14.51 1.88
C VAL A 72 -3.13 -13.61 0.72
N PHE A 73 -2.58 -12.44 1.05
CA PHE A 73 -1.89 -11.64 0.06
C PHE A 73 -0.57 -12.34 -0.30
N GLU A 74 -0.55 -13.04 -1.43
CA GLU A 74 0.69 -13.50 -2.03
C GLU A 74 1.37 -12.32 -2.73
N ALA A 75 2.37 -11.74 -2.04
CA ALA A 75 3.18 -10.70 -2.65
C ALA A 75 3.91 -11.28 -3.87
N PRO A 76 3.74 -10.70 -5.08
CA PRO A 76 4.45 -11.19 -6.25
C PRO A 76 5.96 -11.12 -6.01
N PRO A 77 6.74 -12.11 -6.46
CA PRO A 77 8.18 -12.11 -6.27
C PRO A 77 8.78 -10.89 -6.95
N LEU A 78 9.29 -9.95 -6.16
CA LEU A 78 9.95 -8.75 -6.67
C LEU A 78 11.38 -9.12 -7.10
N GLY A 79 11.71 -8.80 -8.35
CA GLY A 79 13.09 -8.85 -8.83
C GLY A 79 14.05 -8.04 -7.95
N PRO A 80 15.35 -8.35 -7.96
CA PRO A 80 16.33 -7.68 -7.08
C PRO A 80 16.39 -6.17 -7.32
N LEU A 81 16.27 -5.74 -8.58
CA LEU A 81 16.23 -4.33 -8.97
C LEU A 81 14.98 -3.62 -8.46
N THR A 82 13.79 -4.19 -8.65
CA THR A 82 12.53 -3.58 -8.20
C THR A 82 12.47 -3.49 -6.68
N ARG A 83 13.05 -4.47 -5.97
CA ARG A 83 13.22 -4.44 -4.51
C ARG A 83 14.15 -3.33 -4.03
N LEU A 84 15.18 -3.01 -4.81
CA LEU A 84 16.13 -1.94 -4.47
C LEU A 84 15.50 -0.57 -4.72
N TRP A 85 14.84 -0.38 -5.86
CA TRP A 85 14.11 0.85 -6.18
C TRP A 85 12.95 1.11 -5.21
N SER A 86 12.18 0.07 -4.84
CA SER A 86 11.10 0.23 -3.86
C SER A 86 11.62 0.68 -2.50
N LYS A 87 12.76 0.14 -2.04
CA LYS A 87 13.43 0.59 -0.81
C LYS A 87 13.90 2.03 -0.91
N VAL A 88 14.52 2.44 -2.03
CA VAL A 88 14.98 3.82 -2.23
C VAL A 88 13.79 4.79 -2.22
N LEU A 89 12.71 4.44 -2.93
CA LEU A 89 11.52 5.27 -3.03
C LEU A 89 10.77 5.39 -1.69
N LEU A 90 10.59 4.28 -0.96
CA LEU A 90 9.94 4.27 0.35
C LEU A 90 10.75 5.06 1.40
N ASN A 91 12.08 5.02 1.28
CA ASN A 91 12.99 5.71 2.20
C ASN A 91 13.38 7.12 1.72
N ARG A 92 12.60 7.72 0.81
CA ARG A 92 12.86 9.05 0.20
C ARG A 92 13.11 10.15 1.23
N SER A 93 12.46 10.08 2.39
CA SER A 93 12.61 11.08 3.45
C SER A 93 14.00 11.08 4.08
N LYS A 94 14.70 9.93 4.10
CA LYS A 94 16.09 9.83 4.54
C LYS A 94 17.05 10.28 3.45
N GLY A 95 16.75 9.97 2.20
CA GLY A 95 17.52 10.44 1.03
C GLY A 95 17.53 11.96 0.90
N ILE A 96 16.36 12.61 1.04
CA ILE A 96 16.24 14.07 1.00
C ILE A 96 17.02 14.73 2.14
N ARG A 97 16.96 14.18 3.36
CA ARG A 97 17.75 14.70 4.50
C ARG A 97 19.25 14.61 4.25
N LEU A 98 19.75 13.49 3.72
CA LEU A 98 21.16 13.35 3.35
C LEU A 98 21.58 14.40 2.30
N LEU A 99 20.72 14.63 1.30
CA LEU A 99 20.96 15.63 0.27
C LEU A 99 20.97 17.05 0.84
N GLN A 100 20.07 17.34 1.79
CA GLN A 100 20.08 18.60 2.54
C GLN A 100 21.38 18.79 3.34
N TYR A 101 21.83 17.77 4.07
CA TYR A 101 23.10 17.85 4.82
C TYR A 101 24.30 18.06 3.89
N LEU A 102 24.33 17.38 2.73
CA LEU A 102 25.38 17.57 1.73
C LEU A 102 25.37 18.99 1.15
N ALA A 103 24.19 19.54 0.85
CA ALA A 103 24.06 20.91 0.36
C ALA A 103 24.55 21.93 1.39
N ILE A 104 24.18 21.76 2.67
CA ILE A 104 24.63 22.61 3.77
C ILE A 104 26.15 22.54 3.94
N ALA A 105 26.72 21.33 3.92
CA ALA A 105 28.17 21.14 4.01
C ALA A 105 28.91 21.79 2.85
N ALA A 106 28.42 21.64 1.62
CA ALA A 106 28.99 22.27 0.44
C ALA A 106 28.95 23.81 0.52
N LEU A 107 27.82 24.37 0.99
CA LEU A 107 27.69 25.81 1.25
C LEU A 107 28.70 26.30 2.29
N ALA A 108 28.84 25.56 3.41
CA ALA A 108 29.78 25.90 4.46
C ALA A 108 31.24 25.93 3.94
N VAL A 109 31.62 24.96 3.10
CA VAL A 109 32.94 24.92 2.45
C VAL A 109 33.15 26.10 1.51
N GLN A 110 32.13 26.52 0.77
CA GLN A 110 32.25 27.69 -0.10
C GLN A 110 32.37 28.99 0.69
N CYS A 111 31.63 29.14 1.79
CA CYS A 111 31.74 30.29 2.68
C CYS A 111 33.15 30.42 3.27
N THR A 112 33.76 29.32 3.74
CA THR A 112 35.13 29.38 4.28
C THR A 112 36.15 29.79 3.22
N ARG A 113 36.01 29.29 1.98
CA ARG A 113 36.89 29.67 0.86
C ARG A 113 36.82 31.16 0.51
N VAL A 114 35.61 31.71 0.45
CA VAL A 114 35.40 33.14 0.14
C VAL A 114 35.97 34.04 1.23
N VAL A 115 35.74 33.69 2.52
CA VAL A 115 36.28 34.47 3.65
C VAL A 115 37.81 34.45 3.68
N LEU A 116 38.42 33.30 3.35
CA LEU A 116 39.88 33.20 3.21
C LEU A 116 40.41 34.12 2.09
N GLN A 117 39.76 34.15 0.92
CA GLN A 117 40.16 35.04 -0.17
C GLN A 117 40.03 36.53 0.19
N ASP A 118 38.94 36.93 0.87
CA ASP A 118 38.74 38.32 1.28
C ASP A 118 39.78 38.76 2.34
N SER A 119 40.15 37.84 3.26
CA SER A 119 41.20 38.11 4.24
C SER A 119 42.58 38.34 3.60
N GLN A 120 42.92 37.60 2.53
CA GLN A 120 44.17 37.80 1.81
C GLN A 120 44.20 39.10 1.02
N HIS A 121 43.07 39.49 0.42
CA HIS A 121 42.97 40.77 -0.30
C HIS A 121 43.14 41.96 0.65
N LYS A 122 42.56 41.90 1.86
CA LYS A 122 42.73 42.94 2.90
C LYS A 122 44.16 43.04 3.44
N GLN A 123 44.85 41.91 3.61
CA GLN A 123 46.26 41.91 4.00
C GLN A 123 47.17 42.49 2.91
N ALA A 124 46.89 42.21 1.64
CA ALA A 124 47.63 42.76 0.51
C ALA A 124 47.44 44.27 0.34
N THR A 125 46.24 44.80 0.58
CA THR A 125 45.99 46.25 0.52
C THR A 125 46.58 46.99 1.73
N GLN A 126 46.60 46.35 2.90
CA GLN A 126 47.17 46.94 4.11
C GLN A 126 48.70 47.04 4.07
N SER A 127 49.40 46.02 3.55
CA SER A 127 50.87 46.06 3.38
C SER A 127 51.32 47.10 2.34
N VAL A 128 50.55 47.27 1.26
CA VAL A 128 50.79 48.32 0.26
C VAL A 128 50.53 49.71 0.85
N SER A 129 49.49 49.88 1.68
CA SER A 129 49.21 51.16 2.35
C SER A 129 50.24 51.52 3.43
N GLU A 130 50.87 50.53 4.08
CA GLU A 130 51.93 50.74 5.07
C GLU A 130 53.28 51.09 4.39
N ALA A 131 53.54 50.54 3.20
CA ALA A 131 54.71 50.86 2.39
C ALA A 131 54.65 52.24 1.68
N VAL A 132 53.47 52.85 1.58
CA VAL A 132 53.23 54.14 0.90
C VAL A 132 53.12 55.31 1.91
N LYS A 133 53.24 55.05 3.21
CA LYS A 133 53.27 56.11 4.22
C LYS A 133 54.68 56.72 4.30
N PRO A 134 54.84 58.04 4.08
CA PRO A 134 56.15 58.69 3.94
C PRO A 134 56.98 58.71 5.21
#